data_AF-A0A382JUQ2-F1
#
_entry.id   AF-A0A382JUQ2-F1
#
_cell.length_a   1.000
_cell.length_b   1.000
_cell.length_c   1.000
_cell.angle_alpha   90.00
_cell.angle_beta   90.00
_cell.angle_gamma   90.00
#
_symmetry.space_group_name_H-M   'P 1'
#
loop_
_entity.id
_entity.type
_entity.pdbx_description
1 polymer ?
#
loop_
_entity_poly.entity_id
_entity_poly.type
_entity_poly.pdbx_seq_one_letter_code
_entity_poly.pdbx_strand_id
1 'polypeptide(L)' 'VDKKLLRKQLEEDEGIRYSIYLDHLDYPTFGIGHLITKIDPEYGLEIGTEINEDRVAEAFEQDIKIVLSDCER' A
#
# COMPACT_ATOMS: atom_id res chain seq x y z
N VAL A 1 -10.72 -7.36 14.72
CA VAL A 1 -10.40 -7.94 13.39
C VAL A 1 -8.91 -8.23 13.33
N ASP A 2 -8.52 -9.45 12.94
CA ASP A 2 -7.11 -9.88 12.95
C ASP A 2 -6.31 -9.25 11.81
N LYS A 3 -5.37 -8.36 12.15
CA LYS A 3 -4.42 -7.70 11.23
C LYS A 3 -3.76 -8.64 10.23
N LYS A 4 -3.41 -9.85 10.67
CA LYS A 4 -2.78 -10.89 9.85
C LYS A 4 -3.70 -11.47 8.78
N LEU A 5 -5.01 -11.55 9.06
CA LEU A 5 -5.97 -12.10 8.12
C LEU A 5 -6.23 -11.12 6.98
N LEU A 6 -6.40 -9.83 7.30
CA LEU A 6 -6.53 -8.76 6.30
C LEU A 6 -5.31 -8.69 5.38
N ARG A 7 -4.11 -8.76 5.97
CA ARG A 7 -2.86 -8.82 5.20
C ARG A 7 -2.88 -9.92 4.15
N LYS A 8 -3.15 -11.13 4.60
CA LYS A 8 -3.15 -12.29 3.71
C LYS A 8 -4.24 -12.19 2.63
N GLN A 9 -5.43 -11.70 2.98
CA GLN A 9 -6.52 -11.53 2.02
C GLN A 9 -6.18 -10.50 0.95
N LEU A 10 -5.64 -9.35 1.33
CA LEU A 10 -5.24 -8.30 0.39
C LEU A 10 -4.04 -8.72 -0.46
N GLU A 11 -3.07 -9.42 0.12
CA GLU A 11 -1.97 -10.05 -0.62
C GLU A 11 -2.47 -11.08 -1.66
N GLU A 12 -3.56 -11.80 -1.38
CA GLU A 12 -4.16 -12.76 -2.32
C GLU A 12 -5.06 -12.10 -3.38
N ASP A 13 -5.77 -11.02 -3.05
CA ASP A 13 -6.75 -10.38 -3.94
C ASP A 13 -6.11 -9.33 -4.88
N GLU A 14 -5.27 -8.45 -4.34
CA GLU A 14 -4.58 -7.41 -5.13
C GLU A 14 -3.16 -7.79 -5.56
N GLY A 15 -2.48 -8.59 -4.74
CA GLY A 15 -1.07 -8.90 -4.91
C GLY A 15 -0.15 -7.78 -4.42
N ILE A 16 1.00 -8.16 -3.87
CA ILE A 16 2.02 -7.23 -3.40
C ILE A 16 2.97 -6.81 -4.54
N ARG A 17 3.11 -5.49 -4.77
CA ARG A 17 4.08 -4.92 -5.71
C ARG A 17 5.16 -4.12 -5.00
N TYR A 18 6.40 -4.57 -5.14
CA TYR A 18 7.59 -3.87 -4.64
C TYR A 18 8.11 -2.81 -5.61
N SER A 19 7.23 -2.25 -6.43
CA SER A 19 7.57 -1.21 -7.38
C SER A 19 6.38 -0.27 -7.58
N ILE A 20 6.67 0.96 -7.98
CA ILE A 20 5.64 1.95 -8.27
C ILE A 20 4.91 1.56 -9.56
N TYR A 21 3.59 1.52 -9.51
CA TYR A 21 2.71 1.29 -10.65
C TYR A 21 1.63 2.37 -10.72
N LEU A 22 1.01 2.52 -11.89
CA LEU A 22 -0.18 3.36 -12.03
C LEU A 22 -1.42 2.49 -11.82
N ASP A 23 -2.33 2.95 -10.97
CA ASP A 23 -3.66 2.37 -10.88
C ASP A 23 -4.50 2.68 -12.14
N HIS A 24 -5.69 2.10 -12.25
CA HIS A 24 -6.74 2.37 -13.25
C HIS A 24 -7.08 3.86 -13.44
N LEU A 25 -6.72 4.72 -12.48
CA LEU A 25 -6.91 6.16 -12.52
C LEU A 25 -5.63 6.96 -12.87
N ASP A 26 -4.56 6.31 -13.32
CA ASP A 26 -3.25 6.94 -13.60
C ASP A 26 -2.64 7.64 -12.37
N TYR A 27 -2.96 7.15 -11.18
CA TYR A 27 -2.31 7.60 -9.94
C TYR A 27 -1.16 6.68 -9.55
N PRO A 28 -0.03 7.27 -9.08
CA PRO A 28 1.11 6.50 -8.61
C PRO A 28 0.76 5.75 -7.32
N THR A 29 0.90 4.43 -7.35
CA THR A 29 0.54 3.50 -6.28
C THR A 29 1.68 2.50 -6.10
N PHE A 30 1.90 2.02 -4.88
CA PHE A 30 2.84 0.91 -4.63
C PHE A 30 2.28 -0.09 -3.63
N GLY A 31 2.97 -1.22 -3.47
CA GLY A 31 2.61 -2.22 -2.47
C GLY A 31 1.30 -2.92 -2.79
N ILE A 32 0.37 -2.89 -1.83
CA ILE A 32 -0.94 -3.53 -1.89
C ILE A 32 -2.00 -2.41 -1.88
N GLY A 33 -2.09 -1.67 -2.99
CA GLY A 33 -3.05 -0.57 -3.16
C GLY A 33 -2.71 0.74 -2.43
N HIS A 34 -1.45 0.99 -2.03
CA HIS A 34 -1.09 2.21 -1.32
C HIS A 34 -0.87 3.39 -2.28
N LEU A 35 -1.78 4.37 -2.23
CA LEU A 35 -1.72 5.58 -3.05
C LEU A 35 -0.58 6.48 -2.60
N ILE A 36 0.36 6.79 -3.49
CA ILE A 36 1.45 7.71 -3.21
C ILE A 36 0.90 9.13 -3.17
N THR A 37 1.10 9.79 -2.03
CA THR A 37 0.68 11.17 -1.84
C THR A 37 1.89 12.08 -1.61
N LYS A 38 1.69 13.40 -1.68
CA LYS A 38 2.76 14.41 -1.49
C LYS A 38 3.49 14.36 -0.15
N ILE A 39 3.01 13.58 0.82
CA ILE A 39 3.68 13.39 2.11
C ILE A 39 4.68 12.22 2.06
N ASP A 40 4.56 11.35 1.05
CA ASP A 40 5.39 10.18 0.88
C ASP A 40 6.71 10.55 0.17
N PRO A 41 7.84 9.97 0.59
CA PRO A 41 9.12 10.19 -0.08
C PRO A 41 9.13 9.69 -1.53
N GLU A 42 8.23 8.75 -1.85
CA GLU A 42 8.04 8.17 -3.18
C GLU A 42 7.27 9.11 -4.13
N TYR A 43 6.75 10.23 -3.63
CA TYR A 43 5.99 11.17 -4.44
C TYR A 43 6.83 11.81 -5.54
N GLY A 44 6.43 11.58 -6.79
CA GLY A 44 7.11 12.08 -7.97
C GLY A 44 8.23 11.17 -8.49
N LEU A 45 8.38 9.97 -7.93
CA LEU A 45 9.22 8.93 -8.52
C LEU A 45 8.59 8.37 -9.80
N GLU A 46 9.45 7.83 -10.67
CA GLU A 46 9.03 7.24 -11.95
C GLU A 46 8.37 5.86 -11.75
N ILE A 47 7.42 5.56 -12.63
CA ILE A 47 6.73 4.27 -12.63
C ILE A 47 7.75 3.16 -12.93
N GLY A 48 7.73 2.12 -12.11
CA GLY A 48 8.73 1.05 -12.12
C GLY A 48 9.89 1.25 -11.14
N THR A 49 9.94 2.38 -10.40
CA THR A 49 10.92 2.54 -9.31
C THR A 49 10.72 1.44 -8.27
N GLU A 50 11.81 0.77 -7.89
CA GLU A 50 11.79 -0.27 -6.86
C GLU A 50 11.59 0.35 -5.47
N ILE A 51 10.62 -0.19 -4.74
CA ILE A 51 10.33 0.17 -3.36
C ILE A 51 10.82 -0.94 -2.45
N ASN A 52 11.48 -0.56 -1.35
CA ASN A 52 11.95 -1.52 -0.37
C ASN A 52 10.79 -2.29 0.26
N GLU A 53 10.97 -3.59 0.47
CA GLU A 53 9.97 -4.44 1.13
C GLU A 53 9.58 -3.89 2.51
N ASP A 54 10.53 -3.35 3.28
CA ASP A 54 10.24 -2.66 4.56
C ASP A 54 9.30 -1.47 4.38
N ARG A 55 9.47 -0.68 3.31
CA ARG A 55 8.59 0.47 3.02
C ARG A 55 7.18 0.01 2.64
N VAL A 56 7.09 -1.02 1.82
CA VAL A 56 5.81 -1.64 1.46
C VAL A 56 5.09 -2.17 2.70
N ALA A 57 5.82 -2.88 3.57
CA ALA A 57 5.26 -3.43 4.80
C ALA A 57 4.84 -2.33 5.78
N GLU A 58 5.63 -1.28 5.95
CA GLU A 58 5.31 -0.15 6.84
C GLU A 58 4.05 0.58 6.37
N ALA A 59 3.97 0.94 5.09
CA ALA A 59 2.80 1.59 4.50
C ALA A 59 1.54 0.73 4.68
N PHE A 60 1.67 -0.56 4.38
CA PHE A 60 0.58 -1.52 4.54
C PHE A 60 0.09 -1.64 5.99
N GLU A 61 1.01 -1.74 6.96
CA GLU A 61 0.65 -1.81 8.37
C GLU A 61 -0.06 -0.54 8.86
N GLN A 62 0.31 0.63 8.33
CA GLN A 62 -0.36 1.90 8.63
C GLN A 62 -1.79 1.94 8.08
N ASP A 63 -2.01 1.59 6.82
CA ASP A 63 -3.34 1.53 6.21
C ASP A 63 -4.27 0.59 6.96
N ILE A 64 -3.80 -0.63 7.24
CA ILE A 64 -4.57 -1.60 8.01
C ILE A 64 -4.90 -1.08 9.40
N LYS A 65 -3.97 -0.40 10.07
CA LYS A 65 -4.22 0.17 11.39
C LYS A 65 -5.31 1.24 11.34
N ILE A 66 -5.32 2.10 10.32
CA ILE A 66 -6.34 3.14 10.13
C ILE A 66 -7.69 2.49 9.84
N VAL A 67 -7.78 1.60 8.85
CA VAL A 67 -9.03 0.92 8.46
C VAL A 67 -9.63 0.13 9.62
N LEU A 68 -8.78 -0.54 10.41
CA LEU A 68 -9.22 -1.24 11.61
C LEU A 68 -9.74 -0.31 12.70
N SER A 69 -9.10 0.84 12.88
CA SER A 69 -9.54 1.84 13.87
C SER A 69 -10.83 2.53 13.44
N ASP A 70 -11.08 2.63 12.13
CA ASP A 70 -12.29 3.23 11.56
C ASP A 70 -13.52 2.30 11.68
N CYS A 71 -13.29 0.97 11.67
CA CYS A 71 -14.35 -0.04 11.73
C CYS A 71 -14.95 -0.27 13.13
N GLU A 72 -14.40 0.34 14.18
CA GLU A 72 -14.88 0.19 15.58
C GLU A 72 -15.85 1.32 16.02
N ARG A 73 -16.46 2.05 15.08
CA ARG A 73 -17.33 3.21 15.38
C ARG A 73 -18.80 3.04 15.03
#